data_AF-A0A2N7HZ35-F1
#
_entry.id   AF-A0A2N7HZ35-F1
#
_cell.length_a   1.000
_cell.length_b   1.000
_cell.length_c   1.000
_cell.angle_alpha   90.00
_cell.angle_beta   90.00
_cell.angle_gamma   90.00
#
_symmetry.space_group_name_H-M   'P 1'
#
loop_
_entity.id
_entity.type
_entity.pdbx_description
1 polymer ?
#
loop_
_entity_poly.entity_id
_entity_poly.type
_entity_poly.pdbx_seq_one_letter_code
_entity_poly.pdbx_strand_id
1 'polypeptide(L)'
;MWDNIVTLSEDKQQVMACLPSGFVVDASFDNKTLLPALEAIDASSYFLFEEEVLRFVSLAKEGKGEAYEGILIAEVRDASVEVQLSDDEMLASLVVTGPYNGNPLRGSDIIHCLAQAHITKGINKLALRKVLMMSSKLRPGEKFTQPVAKGTQPIRGKDAKFAALVEDITRQVLKPRGKDEGKIDMRDLGETITVGLNDQLMKRTPATKGVAGFTVQGRVIPPIPGQDSLIKPGKGTYISPDDPNLLLASHPGLPIIKDRTIEVDDALCVSNVDVSTGHVKFKGNVFVSGNIEPGMVVKATGSITVGGFIESAEVQAQGDIKVAKGIIGHTTKEGEPKSCKVLSKGSITASYAQNAELQTAGDIRFGVHSMSNEIRCGNNLIVMDSLKKHGTLSGGEAKVGGKVECVFLGVEGDTATKVHGFARYDGYRQKIAELKEIYRHAQEQTMDVIRQELEFKKLPKAERSEEQALQIEQQREKNNHAIESTKQKLDTLEAEFETNLAECTVEAHEKVYTRVTVQFGDETVTTKRTHGGSVFSFNQYEIQCSFKMEQEDISL
;
A
#
# COMPACT_ATOMS: atom_id res chain seq x y z
N MET A 1 91.34 -29.29 -17.12
CA MET A 1 91.36 -30.02 -18.43
C MET A 1 90.57 -29.24 -19.46
N TRP A 2 89.35 -28.80 -19.13
CA TRP A 2 88.58 -27.87 -19.96
C TRP A 2 89.28 -26.53 -20.26
N ASP A 3 90.23 -26.11 -19.42
CA ASP A 3 90.95 -24.82 -19.54
C ASP A 3 91.71 -24.65 -20.86
N ASN A 4 92.13 -25.74 -21.50
CA ASN A 4 92.83 -25.74 -22.80
C ASN A 4 91.92 -26.09 -23.97
N ILE A 5 90.64 -26.35 -23.69
CA ILE A 5 89.65 -26.88 -24.64
C ILE A 5 88.60 -25.81 -24.95
N VAL A 6 88.26 -24.99 -23.96
CA VAL A 6 87.28 -23.94 -24.13
C VAL A 6 87.95 -22.66 -24.62
N THR A 7 87.46 -22.13 -25.72
CA THR A 7 87.91 -20.86 -26.30
C THR A 7 86.73 -19.92 -26.49
N LEU A 8 86.91 -18.66 -26.12
CA LEU A 8 85.93 -17.61 -26.37
C LEU A 8 86.12 -17.09 -27.80
N SER A 9 85.03 -16.95 -28.55
CA SER A 9 85.02 -16.36 -29.89
C SER A 9 85.52 -14.91 -29.86
N GLU A 10 86.08 -14.41 -30.96
CA GLU A 10 86.63 -13.05 -31.08
C GLU A 10 85.60 -11.97 -30.71
N ASP A 11 84.32 -12.20 -31.05
CA ASP A 11 83.21 -11.29 -30.76
C ASP A 11 82.70 -11.39 -29.30
N LYS A 12 83.26 -12.30 -28.50
CA LYS A 12 82.84 -12.58 -27.10
C LYS A 12 81.35 -12.92 -26.95
N GLN A 13 80.71 -13.41 -28.00
CA GLN A 13 79.30 -13.83 -27.99
C GLN A 13 79.13 -15.33 -27.80
N GLN A 14 80.19 -16.12 -28.05
CA GLN A 14 80.11 -17.57 -28.18
C GLN A 14 81.33 -18.23 -27.56
N VAL A 15 81.10 -19.41 -26.99
CA VAL A 15 82.13 -20.26 -26.38
C VAL A 15 82.20 -21.56 -27.15
N MET A 16 83.37 -21.84 -27.70
CA MET A 16 83.66 -23.02 -28.51
C MET A 16 84.52 -24.00 -27.71
N ALA A 17 84.12 -25.27 -27.67
CA ALA A 17 84.95 -26.35 -27.17
C ALA A 17 85.70 -27.00 -28.34
N CYS A 18 87.03 -26.97 -28.33
CA CYS A 18 87.89 -27.51 -29.38
C CYS A 18 89.12 -28.19 -28.75
N LEU A 19 89.43 -29.42 -29.17
CA LEU A 19 90.63 -30.12 -28.73
C LEU A 19 91.88 -29.61 -29.49
N PRO A 20 92.97 -29.26 -28.80
CA PRO A 20 94.23 -28.94 -29.46
C PRO A 20 94.78 -30.13 -30.27
N SER A 21 95.48 -29.84 -31.38
CA SER A 21 96.06 -30.88 -32.24
C SER A 21 97.02 -31.79 -31.47
N GLY A 22 96.75 -33.10 -31.46
CA GLY A 22 97.54 -34.10 -30.75
C GLY A 22 97.18 -34.32 -29.28
N PHE A 23 96.12 -33.67 -28.79
CA PHE A 23 95.62 -33.83 -27.43
C PHE A 23 94.59 -34.97 -27.36
N VAL A 24 94.80 -35.95 -26.46
CA VAL A 24 93.87 -37.07 -26.24
C VAL A 24 93.33 -36.95 -24.81
N VAL A 25 92.01 -36.97 -24.66
CA VAL A 25 91.35 -36.95 -23.35
C VAL A 25 91.17 -38.36 -22.80
N ASP A 26 91.42 -38.53 -21.50
CA ASP A 26 91.24 -39.80 -20.80
C ASP A 26 89.75 -40.16 -20.61
N ALA A 27 89.46 -41.44 -20.34
CA ALA A 27 88.09 -41.94 -20.11
C ALA A 27 87.35 -41.25 -18.94
N SER A 28 88.09 -40.61 -18.03
CA SER A 28 87.59 -39.85 -16.87
C SER A 28 87.13 -38.42 -17.20
N PHE A 29 87.27 -37.96 -18.45
CA PHE A 29 86.79 -36.64 -18.88
C PHE A 29 85.26 -36.55 -18.76
N ASP A 30 84.76 -35.51 -18.09
CA ASP A 30 83.34 -35.32 -17.79
C ASP A 30 83.00 -33.82 -17.68
N ASN A 31 81.71 -33.49 -17.74
CA ASN A 31 81.16 -32.12 -17.69
C ASN A 31 81.35 -31.45 -16.31
N LYS A 32 81.66 -32.22 -15.25
CA LYS A 32 81.77 -31.71 -13.87
C LYS A 32 82.82 -30.60 -13.67
N THR A 33 83.82 -30.53 -14.54
CA THR A 33 84.90 -29.53 -14.46
C THR A 33 84.76 -28.41 -15.49
N LEU A 34 83.61 -28.32 -16.17
CA LEU A 34 83.35 -27.28 -17.18
C LEU A 34 83.05 -25.92 -16.54
N LEU A 35 82.24 -25.87 -15.47
CA LEU A 35 81.86 -24.60 -14.82
C LEU A 35 83.06 -23.78 -14.33
N PRO A 36 84.08 -24.35 -13.66
CA PRO A 36 85.30 -23.61 -13.29
C PRO A 36 86.10 -23.11 -14.50
N ALA A 37 86.09 -23.87 -15.61
CA ALA A 37 86.79 -23.47 -16.84
C ALA A 37 86.06 -22.33 -17.57
N LEU A 38 84.72 -22.32 -17.54
CA LEU A 38 83.91 -21.19 -18.03
C LEU A 38 84.10 -19.94 -17.16
N GLU A 39 84.28 -20.09 -15.85
CA GLU A 39 84.59 -18.98 -14.95
C GLU A 39 85.98 -18.38 -15.25
N ALA A 40 86.97 -19.21 -15.59
CA ALA A 40 88.31 -18.75 -15.96
C ALA A 40 88.35 -17.88 -17.23
N ILE A 41 87.37 -18.02 -18.12
CA ILE A 41 87.23 -17.23 -19.36
C ILE A 41 86.13 -16.16 -19.28
N ASP A 42 85.62 -15.85 -18.08
CA ASP A 42 84.55 -14.87 -17.85
C ASP A 42 83.22 -15.20 -18.59
N ALA A 43 82.95 -16.50 -18.77
CA ALA A 43 81.77 -17.02 -19.47
C ALA A 43 80.79 -17.80 -18.58
N SER A 44 80.88 -17.64 -17.25
CA SER A 44 80.02 -18.34 -16.28
C SER A 44 78.53 -17.95 -16.36
N SER A 45 78.22 -16.80 -16.95
CA SER A 45 76.87 -16.25 -17.12
C SER A 45 76.22 -16.54 -18.48
N TYR A 46 76.88 -17.32 -19.34
CA TYR A 46 76.43 -17.63 -20.71
C TYR A 46 75.39 -18.75 -20.69
N PHE A 47 74.55 -18.82 -21.71
CA PHE A 47 73.60 -19.90 -21.87
C PHE A 47 74.35 -21.16 -22.31
N LEU A 48 74.36 -22.18 -21.46
CA LEU A 48 75.02 -23.45 -21.75
C LEU A 48 74.11 -24.38 -22.53
N PHE A 49 74.58 -24.89 -23.66
CA PHE A 49 73.93 -25.97 -24.39
C PHE A 49 74.32 -27.31 -23.77
N GLU A 50 73.59 -27.75 -22.74
CA GLU A 50 73.91 -29.00 -22.02
C GLU A 50 74.00 -30.22 -22.96
N GLU A 51 73.16 -30.29 -23.98
CA GLU A 51 73.20 -31.37 -24.99
C GLU A 51 74.47 -31.32 -25.86
N GLU A 52 74.88 -30.13 -26.31
CA GLU A 52 76.10 -29.97 -27.12
C GLU A 52 77.37 -30.18 -26.29
N VAL A 53 77.35 -29.83 -25.01
CA VAL A 53 78.44 -30.15 -24.08
C VAL A 53 78.60 -31.66 -23.92
N LEU A 54 77.50 -32.39 -23.72
CA LEU A 54 77.54 -33.87 -23.63
C LEU A 54 77.99 -34.49 -24.95
N ARG A 55 77.52 -33.95 -26.08
CA ARG A 55 77.95 -34.36 -27.42
C ARG A 55 79.45 -34.17 -27.60
N PHE A 56 79.98 -33.01 -27.20
CA PHE A 56 81.41 -32.74 -27.24
C PHE A 56 82.21 -33.73 -26.38
N VAL A 57 81.78 -34.01 -25.14
CA VAL A 57 82.46 -34.98 -24.25
C VAL A 57 82.51 -36.37 -24.89
N SER A 58 81.43 -36.83 -25.52
CA SER A 58 81.40 -38.13 -26.20
C SER A 58 82.31 -38.17 -27.43
N LEU A 59 82.26 -37.14 -28.29
CA LEU A 59 83.09 -37.05 -29.50
C LEU A 59 84.58 -36.93 -29.16
N ALA A 60 84.91 -36.21 -28.09
CA ALA A 60 86.27 -36.06 -27.59
C ALA A 60 86.85 -37.40 -27.09
N LYS A 61 86.06 -38.24 -26.41
CA LYS A 61 86.46 -39.59 -25.98
C LYS A 61 86.66 -40.57 -27.13
N GLU A 62 85.85 -40.45 -28.18
CA GLU A 62 85.93 -41.30 -29.37
C GLU A 62 87.02 -40.84 -30.37
N GLY A 63 87.65 -39.69 -30.15
CA GLY A 63 88.73 -39.16 -31.00
C GLY A 63 88.26 -38.74 -32.40
N LYS A 64 86.97 -38.37 -32.55
CA LYS A 64 86.38 -37.99 -33.85
C LYS A 64 86.81 -36.59 -34.28
N GLY A 65 86.92 -36.39 -35.60
CA GLY A 65 87.35 -35.12 -36.22
C GLY A 65 86.55 -33.90 -35.78
N GLU A 66 85.24 -34.04 -35.58
CA GLU A 66 84.34 -32.95 -35.14
C GLU A 66 84.76 -32.29 -33.80
N ALA A 67 85.40 -33.04 -32.89
CA ALA A 67 85.88 -32.49 -31.62
C ALA A 67 87.11 -31.55 -31.79
N TYR A 68 87.80 -31.66 -32.93
CA TYR A 68 88.94 -30.80 -33.31
C TYR A 68 88.53 -29.62 -34.19
N GLU A 69 87.33 -29.64 -34.79
CA GLU A 69 86.78 -28.53 -35.58
C GLU A 69 86.15 -27.45 -34.68
N GLY A 70 85.69 -27.85 -33.49
CA GLY A 70 85.12 -26.97 -32.47
C GLY A 70 83.60 -27.02 -32.43
N ILE A 71 83.02 -27.18 -31.23
CA ILE A 71 81.57 -27.24 -31.00
C ILE A 71 81.14 -26.05 -30.14
N LEU A 72 80.05 -25.39 -30.54
CA LEU A 72 79.45 -24.30 -29.76
C LEU A 72 78.81 -24.89 -28.50
N ILE A 73 79.35 -24.54 -27.34
CA ILE A 73 78.88 -25.06 -26.05
C ILE A 73 78.17 -24.01 -25.20
N ALA A 74 78.44 -22.72 -25.39
CA ALA A 74 77.70 -21.65 -24.73
C ALA A 74 77.58 -20.40 -25.60
N GLU A 75 76.50 -19.64 -25.42
CA GLU A 75 76.29 -18.37 -26.13
C GLU A 75 75.69 -17.28 -25.21
N VAL A 76 75.89 -16.02 -25.61
CA VAL A 76 75.20 -14.88 -25.00
C VAL A 76 73.76 -14.87 -25.48
N ARG A 77 72.80 -14.74 -24.54
CA ARG A 77 71.38 -14.56 -24.86
C ARG A 77 70.83 -13.32 -24.20
N ASP A 78 70.12 -12.53 -24.99
CA ASP A 78 69.32 -11.41 -24.49
C ASP A 78 68.18 -11.92 -23.60
N ALA A 79 67.64 -11.03 -22.78
CA ALA A 79 66.48 -11.33 -21.96
C ALA A 79 65.27 -11.62 -22.87
N SER A 80 64.51 -12.68 -22.57
CA SER A 80 63.30 -13.04 -23.31
C SER A 80 62.05 -12.74 -22.49
N VAL A 81 60.95 -12.45 -23.19
CA VAL A 81 59.64 -12.21 -22.59
C VAL A 81 58.58 -13.02 -23.31
N GLU A 82 57.75 -13.71 -22.54
CA GLU A 82 56.61 -14.47 -23.02
C GLU A 82 55.34 -14.02 -22.30
N VAL A 83 54.22 -14.00 -23.01
CA VAL A 83 52.90 -13.75 -22.43
C VAL A 83 52.28 -15.08 -22.03
N GLN A 84 51.97 -15.22 -20.75
CA GLN A 84 51.12 -16.29 -20.24
C GLN A 84 49.72 -15.73 -20.00
N LEU A 85 48.76 -16.22 -20.79
CA LEU A 85 47.34 -15.94 -20.60
C LEU A 85 46.73 -17.01 -19.70
N SER A 86 45.81 -16.61 -18.81
CA SER A 86 44.95 -17.54 -18.11
C SER A 86 43.91 -18.16 -19.05
N ASP A 87 43.42 -19.36 -18.70
CA ASP A 87 42.44 -20.11 -19.50
C ASP A 87 41.13 -19.33 -19.78
N ASP A 88 40.81 -18.39 -18.89
CA ASP A 88 39.61 -17.53 -18.98
C ASP A 88 39.86 -16.21 -19.73
N GLU A 89 41.06 -15.98 -20.26
CA GLU A 89 41.49 -14.73 -20.93
C GLU A 89 41.29 -13.48 -20.05
N MET A 90 41.16 -13.63 -18.73
CA MET A 90 40.93 -12.53 -17.78
C MET A 90 42.22 -11.98 -17.18
N LEU A 91 43.32 -12.69 -17.28
CA LEU A 91 44.60 -12.27 -16.73
C LEU A 91 45.73 -12.58 -17.71
N ALA A 92 46.50 -11.55 -18.05
CA ALA A 92 47.73 -11.71 -18.81
C ALA A 92 48.92 -11.41 -17.91
N SER A 93 49.84 -12.36 -17.82
CA SER A 93 51.12 -12.22 -17.12
C SER A 93 52.26 -12.23 -18.12
N LEU A 94 53.27 -11.41 -17.86
CA LEU A 94 54.55 -11.52 -18.56
C LEU A 94 55.48 -12.39 -17.72
N VAL A 95 56.06 -13.38 -18.37
CA VAL A 95 57.15 -14.20 -17.85
C VAL A 95 58.43 -13.70 -18.51
N VAL A 96 59.30 -13.10 -17.71
CA VAL A 96 60.61 -12.63 -18.15
C VAL A 96 61.67 -13.63 -17.72
N THR A 97 62.53 -14.01 -18.66
CA THR A 97 63.75 -14.78 -18.36
C THR A 97 64.94 -13.83 -18.37
N GLY A 98 65.73 -13.85 -17.30
CA GLY A 98 66.93 -13.01 -17.17
C GLY A 98 67.95 -13.27 -18.29
N PRO A 99 68.69 -12.23 -18.73
CA PRO A 99 69.66 -12.36 -19.82
C PRO A 99 70.86 -13.23 -19.41
N TYR A 100 71.36 -14.02 -20.34
CA TYR A 100 72.62 -14.75 -20.21
C TYR A 100 73.75 -13.89 -20.80
N ASN A 101 74.23 -12.93 -20.00
CA ASN A 101 75.23 -11.93 -20.38
C ASN A 101 74.84 -11.01 -21.57
N GLY A 102 73.58 -11.09 -22.02
CA GLY A 102 73.03 -10.24 -23.09
C GLY A 102 72.35 -8.97 -22.57
N ASN A 103 71.58 -8.32 -23.44
CA ASN A 103 70.88 -7.09 -23.13
C ASN A 103 69.60 -7.33 -22.31
N PRO A 104 69.24 -6.41 -21.39
CA PRO A 104 67.93 -6.42 -20.75
C PRO A 104 66.82 -6.05 -21.74
N LEU A 105 65.58 -6.39 -21.40
CA LEU A 105 64.41 -6.10 -22.22
C LEU A 105 64.27 -4.60 -22.50
N ARG A 106 63.86 -4.24 -23.71
CA ARG A 106 63.46 -2.87 -24.06
C ARG A 106 61.94 -2.74 -23.99
N GLY A 107 61.47 -1.50 -23.82
CA GLY A 107 60.03 -1.22 -23.83
C GLY A 107 59.34 -1.62 -25.14
N SER A 108 60.05 -1.58 -26.26
CA SER A 108 59.58 -2.05 -27.57
C SER A 108 59.24 -3.54 -27.56
N ASP A 109 60.04 -4.34 -26.88
CA ASP A 109 59.95 -5.81 -26.92
C ASP A 109 58.73 -6.27 -26.13
N ILE A 110 58.47 -5.60 -24.99
CA ILE A 110 57.26 -5.81 -24.20
C ILE A 110 56.01 -5.42 -24.99
N ILE A 111 56.02 -4.27 -25.68
CA ILE A 111 54.87 -3.82 -26.48
C ILE A 111 54.62 -4.78 -27.65
N HIS A 112 55.68 -5.24 -28.32
CA HIS A 112 55.59 -6.20 -29.41
C HIS A 112 55.00 -7.53 -28.94
N CYS A 113 55.48 -8.05 -27.80
CA CYS A 113 54.99 -9.29 -27.20
C CYS A 113 53.50 -9.18 -26.80
N LEU A 114 53.08 -8.06 -26.19
CA LEU A 114 51.67 -7.81 -25.87
C LEU A 114 50.79 -7.68 -27.13
N ALA A 115 51.31 -7.08 -28.20
CA ALA A 115 50.61 -6.93 -29.46
C ALA A 115 50.44 -8.26 -30.19
N GLN A 116 51.48 -9.10 -30.21
CA GLN A 116 51.42 -10.46 -30.75
C GLN A 116 50.42 -11.34 -30.00
N ALA A 117 50.32 -11.19 -28.68
CA ALA A 117 49.33 -11.89 -27.85
C ALA A 117 47.93 -11.25 -27.85
N HIS A 118 47.72 -10.22 -28.70
CA HIS A 118 46.45 -9.49 -28.84
C HIS A 118 45.89 -8.88 -27.54
N ILE A 119 46.76 -8.46 -26.61
CA ILE A 119 46.32 -7.82 -25.36
C ILE A 119 45.99 -6.35 -25.64
N THR A 120 44.71 -6.01 -25.64
CA THR A 120 44.21 -4.69 -26.03
C THR A 120 43.60 -3.89 -24.88
N LYS A 121 43.13 -4.57 -23.82
CA LYS A 121 42.38 -3.97 -22.71
C LYS A 121 42.98 -4.37 -21.35
N GLY A 122 42.81 -3.50 -20.36
CA GLY A 122 43.17 -3.79 -18.97
C GLY A 122 44.66 -3.70 -18.62
N ILE A 123 45.49 -3.11 -19.50
CA ILE A 123 46.95 -3.01 -19.32
C ILE A 123 47.30 -2.05 -18.16
N ASN A 124 48.04 -2.55 -17.18
CA ASN A 124 48.54 -1.78 -16.06
C ASN A 124 49.96 -1.25 -16.34
N LYS A 125 50.05 0.06 -16.61
CA LYS A 125 51.33 0.75 -16.92
C LYS A 125 52.38 0.62 -15.80
N LEU A 126 51.96 0.53 -14.53
CA LEU A 126 52.89 0.38 -13.40
C LEU A 126 53.50 -1.03 -13.36
N ALA A 127 52.69 -2.05 -13.68
CA ALA A 127 53.18 -3.43 -13.77
C ALA A 127 54.21 -3.59 -14.89
N LEU A 128 54.00 -2.96 -16.06
CA LEU A 128 54.98 -2.96 -17.16
C LEU A 128 56.31 -2.31 -16.77
N ARG A 129 56.28 -1.19 -16.03
CA ARG A 129 57.50 -0.55 -15.51
C ARG A 129 58.26 -1.46 -14.55
N LYS A 130 57.54 -2.22 -13.73
CA LYS A 130 58.14 -3.19 -12.80
C LYS A 130 58.81 -4.34 -13.56
N VAL A 131 58.17 -4.87 -14.60
CA VAL A 131 58.74 -5.90 -15.49
C VAL A 131 60.05 -5.41 -16.12
N LEU A 132 60.05 -4.18 -16.66
CA LEU A 132 61.24 -3.58 -17.26
C LEU A 132 62.38 -3.42 -16.24
N MET A 133 62.08 -2.92 -15.04
CA MET A 133 63.09 -2.75 -13.98
C MET A 133 63.65 -4.08 -13.46
N MET A 134 62.82 -5.12 -13.39
CA MET A 134 63.26 -6.44 -12.95
C MET A 134 64.11 -7.13 -14.02
N SER A 135 63.84 -6.91 -15.31
CA SER A 135 64.61 -7.53 -16.41
C SER A 135 66.12 -7.27 -16.34
N SER A 136 66.56 -6.13 -15.80
CA SER A 136 67.98 -5.79 -15.61
C SER A 136 68.58 -6.29 -14.30
N LYS A 137 67.75 -6.80 -13.38
CA LYS A 137 68.16 -7.23 -12.03
C LYS A 137 68.10 -8.75 -11.84
N LEU A 138 67.56 -9.48 -12.80
CA LEU A 138 67.46 -10.94 -12.76
C LEU A 138 68.81 -11.59 -13.00
N ARG A 139 69.04 -12.71 -12.33
CA ARG A 139 70.20 -13.57 -12.61
C ARG A 139 69.99 -14.29 -13.95
N PRO A 140 71.07 -14.75 -14.60
CA PRO A 140 70.96 -15.57 -15.81
C PRO A 140 70.00 -16.75 -15.61
N GLY A 141 68.99 -16.86 -16.47
CA GLY A 141 67.98 -17.93 -16.41
C GLY A 141 66.90 -17.79 -15.34
N GLU A 142 66.96 -16.79 -14.45
CA GLU A 142 65.93 -16.56 -13.44
C GLU A 142 64.62 -16.09 -14.10
N LYS A 143 63.50 -16.73 -13.75
CA LYS A 143 62.17 -16.39 -14.29
C LYS A 143 61.41 -15.50 -13.33
N PHE A 144 60.85 -14.40 -13.85
CA PHE A 144 60.00 -13.49 -13.12
C PHE A 144 58.64 -13.35 -13.80
N THR A 145 57.58 -13.69 -13.07
CA THR A 145 56.20 -13.60 -13.56
C THR A 145 55.47 -12.43 -12.91
N GLN A 146 54.85 -11.56 -13.72
CA GLN A 146 54.07 -10.43 -13.23
C GLN A 146 52.78 -10.26 -14.04
N PRO A 147 51.59 -10.18 -13.40
CA PRO A 147 50.36 -9.82 -14.08
C PRO A 147 50.43 -8.38 -14.59
N VAL A 148 50.17 -8.19 -15.87
CA VAL A 148 50.26 -6.90 -16.56
C VAL A 148 48.95 -6.43 -17.16
N ALA A 149 48.00 -7.33 -17.42
CA ALA A 149 46.66 -6.95 -17.84
C ALA A 149 45.59 -7.75 -17.09
N LYS A 150 44.47 -7.08 -16.79
CA LYS A 150 43.32 -7.69 -16.13
C LYS A 150 42.01 -7.32 -16.84
N GLY A 151 41.24 -8.33 -17.21
CA GLY A 151 39.90 -8.20 -17.76
C GLY A 151 38.90 -7.67 -16.72
N THR A 152 37.78 -7.15 -17.20
CA THR A 152 36.69 -6.65 -16.36
C THR A 152 35.53 -7.64 -16.41
N GLN A 153 35.13 -8.18 -15.26
CA GLN A 153 34.00 -9.10 -15.18
C GLN A 153 32.68 -8.36 -15.46
N PRO A 154 31.70 -9.02 -16.11
CA PRO A 154 30.38 -8.43 -16.32
C PRO A 154 29.65 -8.23 -14.99
N ILE A 155 28.89 -7.14 -14.88
CA ILE A 155 28.04 -6.87 -13.71
C ILE A 155 26.63 -7.32 -14.04
N ARG A 156 26.10 -8.24 -13.23
CA ARG A 156 24.72 -8.73 -13.35
C ARG A 156 23.73 -7.58 -13.17
N GLY A 157 22.70 -7.58 -14.02
CA GLY A 157 21.56 -6.69 -13.87
C GLY A 157 20.79 -6.92 -12.57
N LYS A 158 20.30 -5.85 -11.95
CA LYS A 158 19.40 -5.93 -10.80
C LYS A 158 17.99 -6.30 -11.28
N ASP A 159 17.36 -7.24 -10.58
CA ASP A 159 15.98 -7.68 -10.81
C ASP A 159 14.99 -6.57 -10.48
N ALA A 160 13.77 -6.67 -11.03
CA ALA A 160 12.70 -5.73 -10.72
C ALA A 160 12.34 -5.80 -9.22
N LYS A 161 12.23 -4.63 -8.57
CA LYS A 161 11.88 -4.52 -7.15
C LYS A 161 10.51 -3.89 -6.99
N PHE A 162 9.71 -4.43 -6.09
CA PHE A 162 8.42 -3.89 -5.70
C PHE A 162 8.55 -3.33 -4.28
N ALA A 163 8.37 -2.02 -4.13
CA ALA A 163 8.39 -1.35 -2.84
C ALA A 163 6.96 -0.96 -2.47
N ALA A 164 6.46 -1.48 -1.35
CA ALA A 164 5.22 -0.99 -0.76
C ALA A 164 5.45 0.42 -0.19
N LEU A 165 4.56 1.34 -0.51
CA LEU A 165 4.54 2.72 -0.01
C LEU A 165 3.62 2.87 1.20
N VAL A 166 2.90 1.80 1.56
CA VAL A 166 1.98 1.72 2.70
C VAL A 166 2.62 0.93 3.84
N GLU A 167 2.29 1.32 5.08
CA GLU A 167 2.75 0.63 6.27
C GLU A 167 2.05 -0.73 6.43
N ASP A 168 2.82 -1.74 6.86
CA ASP A 168 2.34 -3.10 7.07
C ASP A 168 1.60 -3.22 8.40
N ILE A 169 0.28 -3.37 8.35
CA ILE A 169 -0.60 -3.52 9.53
C ILE A 169 -0.17 -4.71 10.40
N THR A 170 0.35 -5.78 9.79
CA THR A 170 0.84 -6.96 10.53
C THR A 170 2.08 -6.69 11.39
N ARG A 171 2.80 -5.58 11.11
CA ARG A 171 3.96 -5.14 11.89
C ARG A 171 3.66 -3.99 12.83
N GLN A 172 2.41 -3.50 12.85
CA GLN A 172 2.00 -2.46 13.76
C GLN A 172 1.93 -3.02 15.18
N VAL A 173 3.00 -2.82 15.93
CA VAL A 173 2.99 -3.01 17.39
C VAL A 173 1.99 -1.97 17.92
N LEU A 174 0.82 -2.45 18.34
CA LEU A 174 -0.23 -1.69 19.03
C LEU A 174 0.40 -0.96 20.23
N LYS A 175 0.84 0.28 20.02
CA LYS A 175 1.37 1.13 21.07
C LYS A 175 0.33 2.21 21.35
N PRO A 176 -0.18 2.32 22.59
CA PRO A 176 -1.09 3.40 22.95
C PRO A 176 -0.39 4.74 22.71
N ARG A 177 -1.02 5.61 21.92
CA ARG A 177 -0.54 6.99 21.69
C ARG A 177 -1.29 7.92 22.62
N GLY A 178 -0.59 8.46 23.62
CA GLY A 178 -1.07 9.62 24.37
C GLY A 178 -0.89 10.90 23.55
N LYS A 179 -1.95 11.72 23.46
CA LYS A 179 -1.83 13.15 23.20
C LYS A 179 -1.86 13.87 24.54
N ASP A 180 -0.77 14.57 24.84
CA ASP A 180 -0.56 15.45 26.00
C ASP A 180 -0.67 14.81 27.39
N GLU A 181 -0.08 15.46 28.39
CA GLU A 181 0.10 15.00 29.77
C GLU A 181 -1.21 14.91 30.58
N GLY A 182 -2.21 14.18 30.06
CA GLY A 182 -3.48 13.92 30.72
C GLY A 182 -4.03 12.55 30.32
N LYS A 183 -4.23 11.69 31.33
CA LYS A 183 -5.01 10.43 31.32
C LYS A 183 -5.02 9.69 29.97
N ILE A 184 -3.91 9.00 29.67
CA ILE A 184 -3.77 8.14 28.49
C ILE A 184 -4.88 7.08 28.53
N ASP A 185 -5.80 7.12 27.56
CA ASP A 185 -6.78 6.06 27.39
C ASP A 185 -6.07 4.83 26.85
N MET A 186 -5.81 3.85 27.72
CA MET A 186 -5.13 2.60 27.34
C MET A 186 -5.94 1.76 26.34
N ARG A 187 -7.16 2.18 25.98
CA ARG A 187 -8.05 1.50 25.02
C ARG A 187 -8.02 2.11 23.61
N ASP A 188 -7.39 3.27 23.41
CA ASP A 188 -7.22 3.87 22.07
C ASP A 188 -5.84 3.48 21.49
N LEU A 189 -5.82 2.38 20.74
CA LEU A 189 -4.61 1.77 20.17
C LEU A 189 -4.15 2.45 18.86
N GLY A 190 -4.82 3.53 18.44
CA GLY A 190 -4.55 4.26 17.20
C GLY A 190 -5.55 3.95 16.07
N GLU A 191 -5.54 4.77 15.03
CA GLU A 191 -6.35 4.54 13.83
C GLU A 191 -5.78 3.36 13.02
N THR A 192 -6.66 2.45 12.57
CA THR A 192 -6.26 1.40 11.63
C THR A 192 -5.69 2.06 10.37
N ILE A 193 -4.49 1.63 9.93
CA ILE A 193 -3.87 2.12 8.69
C ILE A 193 -4.84 1.84 7.55
N THR A 194 -5.41 2.90 7.02
CA THR A 194 -6.33 2.87 5.89
C THR A 194 -5.77 3.70 4.76
N VAL A 195 -6.06 3.28 3.54
CA VAL A 195 -5.72 4.04 2.33
C VAL A 195 -6.96 4.74 1.83
N GLY A 196 -6.78 5.89 1.19
CA GLY A 196 -7.82 6.65 0.49
C GLY A 196 -7.93 6.27 -0.98
N LEU A 197 -8.94 6.84 -1.65
CA LEU A 197 -9.05 6.80 -3.10
C LEU A 197 -7.80 7.43 -3.75
N ASN A 198 -7.19 6.74 -4.71
CA ASN A 198 -6.00 7.15 -5.46
C ASN A 198 -4.70 7.25 -4.64
N ASP A 199 -4.67 6.72 -3.42
CA ASP A 199 -3.43 6.64 -2.65
C ASP A 199 -2.42 5.71 -3.33
N GLN A 200 -1.14 6.09 -3.23
CA GLN A 200 -0.04 5.32 -3.81
C GLN A 200 0.27 4.11 -2.93
N LEU A 201 0.10 2.91 -3.48
CA LEU A 201 0.21 1.67 -2.73
C LEU A 201 1.58 1.03 -2.90
N MET A 202 2.03 0.88 -4.14
CA MET A 202 3.25 0.16 -4.47
C MET A 202 3.92 0.77 -5.68
N LYS A 203 5.26 0.83 -5.65
CA LYS A 203 6.08 1.30 -6.77
C LYS A 203 7.03 0.22 -7.25
N ARG A 204 7.03 -0.02 -8.56
CA ARG A 204 7.97 -0.90 -9.25
C ARG A 204 9.23 -0.12 -9.65
N THR A 205 10.40 -0.70 -9.37
CA THR A 205 11.68 -0.31 -9.97
C THR A 205 12.00 -1.32 -11.07
N PRO A 206 12.07 -0.91 -12.36
CA PRO A 206 12.34 -1.81 -13.48
C PRO A 206 13.69 -2.53 -13.37
N ALA A 207 13.78 -3.71 -13.98
CA ALA A 207 15.03 -4.46 -14.05
C ALA A 207 16.09 -3.72 -14.91
N THR A 208 17.36 -3.94 -14.60
CA THR A 208 18.48 -3.35 -15.36
C THR A 208 19.16 -4.42 -16.21
N LYS A 209 19.69 -4.02 -17.38
CA LYS A 209 20.33 -4.93 -18.35
C LYS A 209 21.73 -5.42 -17.92
N GLY A 210 22.27 -4.91 -16.80
CA GLY A 210 23.65 -5.16 -16.38
C GLY A 210 24.67 -4.37 -17.21
N VAL A 211 25.95 -4.54 -16.89
CA VAL A 211 27.07 -3.89 -17.60
C VAL A 211 27.98 -4.96 -18.18
N ALA A 212 28.27 -4.89 -19.47
CA ALA A 212 29.13 -5.85 -20.15
C ALA A 212 30.56 -5.80 -19.62
N GLY A 213 31.16 -6.99 -19.49
CA GLY A 213 32.57 -7.16 -19.17
C GLY A 213 33.44 -7.25 -20.43
N PHE A 214 34.76 -7.27 -20.26
CA PHE A 214 35.71 -7.41 -21.36
C PHE A 214 36.91 -8.26 -20.92
N THR A 215 37.35 -9.20 -21.76
CA THR A 215 38.60 -9.95 -21.55
C THR A 215 39.82 -9.06 -21.82
N VAL A 216 41.03 -9.51 -21.47
CA VAL A 216 42.27 -8.77 -21.77
C VAL A 216 42.53 -8.62 -23.28
N GLN A 217 41.98 -9.53 -24.08
CA GLN A 217 42.03 -9.49 -25.55
C GLN A 217 40.96 -8.57 -26.17
N GLY A 218 40.01 -8.08 -25.37
CA GLY A 218 38.96 -7.17 -25.82
C GLY A 218 37.67 -7.86 -26.28
N ARG A 219 37.51 -9.17 -26.03
CA ARG A 219 36.23 -9.86 -26.27
C ARG A 219 35.21 -9.40 -25.24
N VAL A 220 33.99 -9.09 -25.71
CA VAL A 220 32.90 -8.64 -24.85
C VAL A 220 32.27 -9.83 -24.15
N ILE A 221 32.15 -9.76 -22.82
CA ILE A 221 31.44 -10.77 -22.02
C ILE A 221 30.03 -10.22 -21.75
N PRO A 222 28.97 -10.85 -22.29
CA PRO A 222 27.61 -10.36 -22.11
C PRO A 222 27.18 -10.44 -20.64
N PRO A 223 26.49 -9.41 -20.11
CA PRO A 223 25.95 -9.47 -18.76
C PRO A 223 24.70 -10.34 -18.73
N ILE A 224 24.44 -10.96 -17.57
CA ILE A 224 23.16 -11.60 -17.30
C ILE A 224 22.17 -10.47 -16.94
N PRO A 225 21.09 -10.25 -17.72
CA PRO A 225 20.10 -9.22 -17.41
C PRO A 225 19.32 -9.59 -16.14
N GLY A 226 18.86 -8.57 -15.43
CA GLY A 226 17.94 -8.77 -14.29
C GLY A 226 16.60 -9.31 -14.78
N GLN A 227 15.93 -10.09 -13.93
CA GLN A 227 14.60 -10.59 -14.22
C GLN A 227 13.57 -9.45 -14.11
N ASP A 228 12.90 -9.14 -15.21
CA ASP A 228 11.81 -8.17 -15.21
C ASP A 228 10.48 -8.85 -14.85
N SER A 229 9.62 -8.12 -14.16
CA SER A 229 8.28 -8.56 -13.82
C SER A 229 7.37 -7.34 -13.76
N LEU A 230 6.21 -7.44 -14.42
CA LEU A 230 5.22 -6.36 -14.42
C LEU A 230 4.48 -6.34 -13.08
N ILE A 231 4.08 -5.14 -12.64
CA ILE A 231 3.14 -4.99 -11.53
C ILE A 231 1.76 -5.47 -12.00
N LYS A 232 1.07 -6.24 -11.16
CA LYS A 232 -0.30 -6.69 -11.45
C LYS A 232 -1.25 -5.99 -10.48
N PRO A 233 -2.39 -5.47 -10.96
CA PRO A 233 -3.40 -4.93 -10.06
C PRO A 233 -4.09 -6.06 -9.30
N GLY A 234 -4.18 -5.91 -7.98
CA GLY A 234 -5.00 -6.74 -7.10
C GLY A 234 -6.41 -6.18 -6.96
N LYS A 235 -7.29 -6.91 -6.26
CA LYS A 235 -8.63 -6.45 -5.90
C LYS A 235 -8.55 -5.09 -5.18
N GLY A 236 -9.38 -4.12 -5.58
CA GLY A 236 -9.37 -2.78 -4.97
C GLY A 236 -8.20 -1.88 -5.40
N THR A 237 -7.43 -2.26 -6.42
CA THR A 237 -6.30 -1.47 -6.92
C THR A 237 -6.30 -1.36 -8.44
N TYR A 238 -5.61 -0.36 -8.97
CA TYR A 238 -5.41 -0.16 -10.41
C TYR A 238 -4.04 0.45 -10.70
N ILE A 239 -3.52 0.26 -11.90
CA ILE A 239 -2.25 0.85 -12.33
C ILE A 239 -2.50 2.30 -12.74
N SER A 240 -1.63 3.22 -12.31
CA SER A 240 -1.74 4.63 -12.66
C SER A 240 -1.75 4.82 -14.19
N PRO A 241 -2.66 5.64 -14.75
CA PRO A 241 -2.64 6.02 -16.16
C PRO A 241 -1.36 6.75 -16.57
N ASP A 242 -0.75 7.48 -15.62
CA ASP A 242 0.42 8.33 -15.86
C ASP A 242 1.75 7.58 -15.68
N ASP A 243 1.78 6.55 -14.82
CA ASP A 243 2.99 5.75 -14.56
C ASP A 243 2.67 4.24 -14.48
N PRO A 244 3.12 3.42 -15.44
CA PRO A 244 2.88 1.98 -15.45
C PRO A 244 3.61 1.23 -14.31
N ASN A 245 4.45 1.91 -13.55
CA ASN A 245 5.15 1.35 -12.39
C ASN A 245 4.48 1.67 -11.06
N LEU A 246 3.37 2.40 -11.06
CA LEU A 246 2.69 2.84 -9.85
C LEU A 246 1.33 2.15 -9.71
N LEU A 247 1.10 1.53 -8.54
CA LEU A 247 -0.18 0.94 -8.15
C LEU A 247 -0.92 1.90 -7.23
N LEU A 248 -2.18 2.20 -7.56
CA LEU A 248 -3.05 3.11 -6.84
C LEU A 248 -4.26 2.35 -6.25
N ALA A 249 -4.81 2.88 -5.15
CA ALA A 249 -6.05 2.38 -4.57
C ALA A 249 -7.27 2.85 -5.38
N SER A 250 -8.18 1.94 -5.73
CA SER A 250 -9.44 2.30 -6.41
C SER A 250 -10.52 2.79 -5.47
N HIS A 251 -10.44 2.48 -4.18
CA HIS A 251 -11.40 2.85 -3.13
C HIS A 251 -10.69 2.93 -1.77
N PRO A 252 -11.26 3.63 -0.78
CA PRO A 252 -10.69 3.62 0.57
C PRO A 252 -10.87 2.25 1.25
N GLY A 253 -9.88 1.82 2.03
CA GLY A 253 -9.93 0.52 2.70
C GLY A 253 -8.63 0.08 3.38
N LEU A 254 -8.56 -1.21 3.71
CA LEU A 254 -7.43 -1.87 4.35
C LEU A 254 -6.45 -2.41 3.29
N PRO A 255 -5.18 -1.95 3.26
CA PRO A 255 -4.19 -2.49 2.33
C PRO A 255 -3.66 -3.85 2.80
N ILE A 256 -3.82 -4.88 1.97
CA ILE A 256 -3.24 -6.21 2.15
C ILE A 256 -2.04 -6.34 1.23
N ILE A 257 -0.83 -6.35 1.82
CA ILE A 257 0.43 -6.42 1.08
C ILE A 257 0.69 -7.87 0.67
N LYS A 258 0.84 -8.12 -0.64
CA LYS A 258 1.33 -9.39 -1.20
C LYS A 258 2.67 -9.15 -1.91
N ASP A 259 3.37 -10.23 -2.26
CA ASP A 259 4.73 -10.15 -2.85
C ASP A 259 4.84 -9.27 -4.11
N ARG A 260 3.79 -9.22 -4.94
CA ARG A 260 3.80 -8.54 -6.25
C ARG A 260 2.60 -7.63 -6.51
N THR A 261 1.75 -7.44 -5.50
CA THR A 261 0.54 -6.61 -5.59
C THR A 261 0.12 -6.18 -4.19
N ILE A 262 -0.71 -5.15 -4.13
CA ILE A 262 -1.48 -4.82 -2.94
C ILE A 262 -2.96 -5.03 -3.28
N GLU A 263 -3.74 -5.51 -2.31
CA GLU A 263 -5.19 -5.55 -2.40
C GLU A 263 -5.77 -4.56 -1.40
N VAL A 264 -6.91 -3.94 -1.72
CA VAL A 264 -7.60 -3.04 -0.81
C VAL A 264 -8.99 -3.59 -0.56
N ASP A 265 -9.25 -4.00 0.67
CA ASP A 265 -10.58 -4.42 1.11
C ASP A 265 -11.30 -3.24 1.79
N ASP A 266 -12.56 -3.03 1.44
CA ASP A 266 -13.43 -1.96 1.93
C ASP A 266 -14.08 -2.27 3.29
N ALA A 267 -13.85 -3.49 3.81
CA ALA A 267 -14.41 -3.98 5.05
C ALA A 267 -13.31 -4.39 6.04
N LEU A 268 -13.39 -3.87 7.27
CA LEU A 268 -12.60 -4.33 8.40
C LEU A 268 -13.32 -5.49 9.09
N CYS A 269 -12.73 -6.68 9.04
CA CYS A 269 -13.24 -7.86 9.74
C CYS A 269 -12.50 -8.05 11.07
N VAL A 270 -13.23 -7.97 12.19
CA VAL A 270 -12.71 -8.25 13.53
C VAL A 270 -13.52 -9.36 14.19
N SER A 271 -12.87 -10.16 15.03
CA SER A 271 -13.53 -11.26 15.72
C SER A 271 -14.50 -10.72 16.79
N ASN A 272 -13.96 -10.03 17.78
CA ASN A 272 -14.67 -9.30 18.83
C ASN A 272 -14.06 -7.91 18.96
N VAL A 273 -14.80 -6.97 19.56
CA VAL A 273 -14.24 -5.68 19.99
C VAL A 273 -14.25 -5.67 21.50
N ASP A 274 -13.07 -5.85 22.09
CA ASP A 274 -12.84 -5.94 23.52
C ASP A 274 -11.64 -5.08 23.94
N VAL A 275 -11.22 -5.20 25.21
CA VAL A 275 -10.05 -4.46 25.73
C VAL A 275 -8.76 -4.81 24.98
N SER A 276 -8.65 -6.02 24.41
CA SER A 276 -7.47 -6.44 23.65
C SER A 276 -7.42 -5.82 22.26
N THR A 277 -8.58 -5.65 21.64
CA THR A 277 -8.73 -5.05 20.31
C THR A 277 -8.75 -3.52 20.37
N GLY A 278 -9.22 -2.97 21.50
CA GLY A 278 -9.37 -1.54 21.70
C GLY A 278 -10.54 -0.94 20.92
N HIS A 279 -10.60 0.38 20.90
CA HIS A 279 -11.59 1.11 20.11
C HIS A 279 -11.33 0.99 18.61
N VAL A 280 -12.40 0.87 17.82
CA VAL A 280 -12.30 0.68 16.37
C VAL A 280 -12.81 1.94 15.67
N LYS A 281 -11.95 2.59 14.89
CA LYS A 281 -12.30 3.74 14.03
C LYS A 281 -11.86 3.41 12.61
N PHE A 282 -12.81 3.19 11.71
CA PHE A 282 -12.51 2.70 10.35
C PHE A 282 -13.23 3.49 9.25
N LYS A 283 -12.49 3.82 8.19
CA LYS A 283 -13.02 4.49 6.99
C LYS A 283 -13.50 3.45 5.98
N GLY A 284 -14.66 2.87 6.24
CA GLY A 284 -15.28 1.85 5.40
C GLY A 284 -16.32 1.06 6.17
N ASN A 285 -16.59 -0.15 5.72
CA ASN A 285 -17.50 -1.07 6.40
C ASN A 285 -16.79 -1.79 7.55
N VAL A 286 -17.48 -2.08 8.65
CA VAL A 286 -16.93 -2.87 9.76
C VAL A 286 -17.79 -4.12 9.96
N PHE A 287 -17.15 -5.28 9.96
CA PHE A 287 -17.76 -6.56 10.24
C PHE A 287 -17.17 -7.14 11.53
N VAL A 288 -17.99 -7.24 12.57
CA VAL A 288 -17.64 -7.88 13.84
C VAL A 288 -18.31 -9.25 13.86
N SER A 289 -17.55 -10.33 13.81
CA SER A 289 -18.14 -11.68 13.76
C SER A 289 -18.82 -12.09 15.08
N GLY A 290 -18.32 -11.58 16.21
CA GLY A 290 -18.80 -11.83 17.56
C GLY A 290 -19.36 -10.56 18.21
N ASN A 291 -18.93 -10.27 19.44
CA ASN A 291 -19.53 -9.24 20.28
C ASN A 291 -18.74 -7.93 20.29
N ILE A 292 -19.44 -6.84 20.61
CA ILE A 292 -18.84 -5.58 21.05
C ILE A 292 -19.04 -5.48 22.56
N GLU A 293 -17.94 -5.57 23.30
CA GLU A 293 -17.91 -5.65 24.76
C GLU A 293 -18.18 -4.28 25.43
N PRO A 294 -18.59 -4.28 26.71
CA PRO A 294 -18.87 -3.07 27.47
C PRO A 294 -17.76 -2.02 27.47
N GLY A 295 -18.16 -0.77 27.20
CA GLY A 295 -17.26 0.39 27.21
C GLY A 295 -16.34 0.49 25.99
N MET A 296 -16.62 -0.25 24.91
CA MET A 296 -15.95 -0.11 23.63
C MET A 296 -16.64 0.92 22.73
N VAL A 297 -15.85 1.52 21.83
CA VAL A 297 -16.32 2.51 20.87
C VAL A 297 -15.98 2.02 19.46
N VAL A 298 -17.00 1.91 18.60
CA VAL A 298 -16.85 1.50 17.20
C VAL A 298 -17.45 2.58 16.30
N LYS A 299 -16.62 3.20 15.46
CA LYS A 299 -17.02 4.25 14.51
C LYS A 299 -16.64 3.88 13.08
N ALA A 300 -17.62 3.92 12.19
CA ALA A 300 -17.44 3.60 10.78
C ALA A 300 -18.06 4.66 9.87
N THR A 301 -17.38 4.98 8.77
CA THR A 301 -17.96 5.83 7.70
C THR A 301 -18.87 5.04 6.76
N GLY A 302 -18.80 3.71 6.76
CA GLY A 302 -19.71 2.82 6.05
C GLY A 302 -20.77 2.23 6.98
N SER A 303 -21.17 1.00 6.68
CA SER A 303 -22.11 0.21 7.49
C SER A 303 -21.38 -0.64 8.52
N ILE A 304 -22.03 -0.92 9.65
CA ILE A 304 -21.50 -1.81 10.71
C ILE A 304 -22.39 -3.05 10.79
N THR A 305 -21.79 -4.23 10.68
CA THR A 305 -22.48 -5.52 10.86
C THR A 305 -21.86 -6.26 12.03
N VAL A 306 -22.69 -6.68 12.99
CA VAL A 306 -22.28 -7.41 14.20
C VAL A 306 -22.99 -8.75 14.23
N GLY A 307 -22.25 -9.86 14.25
CA GLY A 307 -22.78 -11.22 14.31
C GLY A 307 -23.22 -11.64 15.72
N GLY A 308 -22.71 -10.98 16.75
CA GLY A 308 -23.04 -11.19 18.16
C GLY A 308 -23.92 -10.10 18.76
N PHE A 309 -23.64 -9.76 20.01
CA PHE A 309 -24.32 -8.72 20.78
C PHE A 309 -23.55 -7.40 20.79
N ILE A 310 -24.28 -6.30 20.97
CA ILE A 310 -23.69 -5.00 21.37
C ILE A 310 -24.03 -4.80 22.83
N GLU A 311 -23.03 -4.83 23.71
CA GLU A 311 -23.22 -4.73 25.16
C GLU A 311 -22.63 -3.43 25.68
N SER A 312 -23.47 -2.52 26.21
CA SER A 312 -23.04 -1.26 26.86
C SER A 312 -21.90 -0.53 26.13
N ALA A 313 -22.01 -0.40 24.81
CA ALA A 313 -20.99 0.16 23.93
C ALA A 313 -21.53 1.35 23.12
N GLU A 314 -20.63 2.16 22.56
CA GLU A 314 -20.96 3.25 21.63
C GLU A 314 -20.64 2.81 20.20
N VAL A 315 -21.68 2.65 19.38
CA VAL A 315 -21.56 2.22 17.99
C VAL A 315 -22.13 3.29 17.07
N GLN A 316 -21.31 3.82 16.17
CA GLN A 316 -21.68 4.90 15.25
C GLN A 316 -21.35 4.56 13.80
N ALA A 317 -22.36 4.60 12.93
CA ALA A 317 -22.22 4.38 11.49
C ALA A 317 -22.85 5.52 10.68
N GLN A 318 -22.24 5.88 9.55
CA GLN A 318 -22.92 6.72 8.55
C GLN A 318 -23.83 5.87 7.64
N GLY A 319 -23.53 4.58 7.46
CA GLY A 319 -24.40 3.62 6.79
C GLY A 319 -25.36 2.94 7.77
N ASP A 320 -25.77 1.72 7.43
CA ASP A 320 -26.67 0.89 8.24
C ASP A 320 -25.95 0.22 9.41
N ILE A 321 -26.67 -0.07 10.49
CA ILE A 321 -26.20 -0.92 11.59
C ILE A 321 -27.05 -2.17 11.65
N LYS A 322 -26.43 -3.33 11.43
CA LYS A 322 -27.09 -4.64 11.48
C LYS A 322 -26.49 -5.47 12.60
N VAL A 323 -27.31 -5.90 13.53
CA VAL A 323 -26.94 -6.75 14.66
C VAL A 323 -27.70 -8.06 14.52
N ALA A 324 -27.01 -9.18 14.36
CA ALA A 324 -27.68 -10.46 14.19
C ALA A 324 -28.43 -10.86 15.47
N LYS A 325 -27.86 -10.58 16.65
CA LYS A 325 -28.50 -10.84 17.95
C LYS A 325 -29.14 -9.57 18.51
N GLY A 326 -28.81 -9.19 19.75
CA GLY A 326 -29.45 -8.09 20.47
C GLY A 326 -28.51 -6.94 20.82
N ILE A 327 -29.12 -5.79 21.11
CA ILE A 327 -28.47 -4.61 21.67
C ILE A 327 -28.86 -4.52 23.15
N ILE A 328 -27.89 -4.59 24.05
CA ILE A 328 -28.13 -4.72 25.49
C ILE A 328 -27.37 -3.62 26.23
N GLY A 329 -28.09 -2.78 26.97
CA GLY A 329 -27.54 -1.82 27.91
C GLY A 329 -27.73 -2.25 29.36
N HIS A 330 -26.86 -1.79 30.23
CA HIS A 330 -27.08 -1.82 31.67
C HIS A 330 -28.07 -0.74 32.09
N THR A 331 -28.90 -1.06 33.08
CA THR A 331 -29.82 -0.12 33.73
C THR A 331 -29.01 0.96 34.44
N THR A 332 -29.08 2.19 33.93
CA THR A 332 -28.56 3.39 34.60
C THR A 332 -29.63 4.03 35.49
N LYS A 333 -29.21 4.86 36.45
CA LYS A 333 -30.15 5.61 37.29
C LYS A 333 -30.94 6.59 36.43
N GLU A 334 -32.18 6.91 36.83
CA GLU A 334 -32.98 7.93 36.14
C GLU A 334 -32.19 9.26 36.04
N GLY A 335 -32.00 9.76 34.81
CA GLY A 335 -31.26 10.99 34.52
C GLY A 335 -29.81 10.80 34.04
N GLU A 336 -29.24 9.60 34.14
CA GLU A 336 -27.91 9.30 33.58
C GLU A 336 -28.03 8.79 32.13
N PRO A 337 -27.07 9.15 31.24
CA PRO A 337 -27.08 8.67 29.85
C PRO A 337 -27.07 7.14 29.82
N LYS A 338 -27.82 6.54 28.89
CA LYS A 338 -27.82 5.09 28.71
C LYS A 338 -26.40 4.58 28.41
N SER A 339 -26.10 3.42 28.96
CA SER A 339 -24.79 2.77 28.83
C SER A 339 -24.49 2.26 27.42
N CYS A 340 -25.53 1.97 26.64
CA CYS A 340 -25.42 1.52 25.25
C CYS A 340 -26.01 2.58 24.32
N LYS A 341 -25.22 3.02 23.34
CA LYS A 341 -25.58 4.05 22.36
C LYS A 341 -25.31 3.57 20.96
N VAL A 342 -26.35 3.49 20.14
CA VAL A 342 -26.25 3.05 18.74
C VAL A 342 -26.79 4.14 17.83
N LEU A 343 -25.92 4.75 17.04
CA LEU A 343 -26.23 5.88 16.16
C LEU A 343 -25.94 5.52 14.70
N SER A 344 -26.96 5.62 13.85
CA SER A 344 -26.85 5.38 12.41
C SER A 344 -27.42 6.56 11.62
N LYS A 345 -26.85 6.89 10.45
CA LYS A 345 -27.58 7.71 9.47
C LYS A 345 -28.40 6.88 8.47
N GLY A 346 -28.17 5.57 8.41
CA GLY A 346 -28.97 4.62 7.65
C GLY A 346 -30.11 4.05 8.48
N SER A 347 -30.23 2.73 8.50
CA SER A 347 -31.22 1.98 9.30
C SER A 347 -30.56 1.12 10.37
N ILE A 348 -31.28 0.84 11.46
CA ILE A 348 -30.84 -0.08 12.53
C ILE A 348 -31.70 -1.34 12.48
N THR A 349 -31.08 -2.51 12.40
CA THR A 349 -31.77 -3.80 12.46
C THR A 349 -31.14 -4.66 13.54
N ALA A 350 -31.96 -5.19 14.46
CA ALA A 350 -31.53 -6.17 15.44
C ALA A 350 -32.64 -7.19 15.76
N SER A 351 -32.32 -8.30 16.43
CA SER A 351 -33.35 -9.20 16.94
C SER A 351 -34.14 -8.54 18.07
N TYR A 352 -33.46 -7.86 18.99
CA TYR A 352 -34.10 -7.12 20.08
C TYR A 352 -33.18 -6.05 20.64
N ALA A 353 -33.74 -5.09 21.38
CA ALA A 353 -32.98 -4.08 22.11
C ALA A 353 -33.50 -3.91 23.53
N GLN A 354 -32.60 -3.72 24.50
CA GLN A 354 -32.93 -3.49 25.90
C GLN A 354 -32.07 -2.42 26.52
N ASN A 355 -32.67 -1.48 27.26
CA ASN A 355 -31.99 -0.42 28.00
C ASN A 355 -30.96 0.38 27.16
N ALA A 356 -31.21 0.57 25.87
CA ALA A 356 -30.29 1.24 24.94
C ALA A 356 -30.87 2.58 24.43
N GLU A 357 -29.97 3.48 24.05
CA GLU A 357 -30.28 4.68 23.27
C GLU A 357 -30.01 4.40 21.79
N LEU A 358 -31.04 4.53 20.97
CA LEU A 358 -31.03 4.17 19.56
C LEU A 358 -31.45 5.38 18.73
N GLN A 359 -30.55 5.86 17.87
CA GLN A 359 -30.83 7.00 17.01
C GLN A 359 -30.54 6.65 15.55
N THR A 360 -31.53 6.85 14.69
CA THR A 360 -31.36 6.64 13.26
C THR A 360 -32.12 7.64 12.41
N ALA A 361 -31.60 7.95 11.22
CA ALA A 361 -32.34 8.77 10.24
C ALA A 361 -33.29 7.95 9.36
N GLY A 362 -33.01 6.66 9.16
CA GLY A 362 -33.85 5.71 8.42
C GLY A 362 -34.82 4.93 9.32
N ASP A 363 -34.96 3.63 9.06
CA ASP A 363 -35.87 2.73 9.78
C ASP A 363 -35.18 2.04 10.97
N ILE A 364 -35.97 1.65 11.98
CA ILE A 364 -35.54 0.73 13.04
C ILE A 364 -36.40 -0.53 12.98
N ARG A 365 -35.75 -1.69 12.93
CA ARG A 365 -36.43 -3.00 12.87
C ARG A 365 -35.94 -3.93 13.98
N PHE A 366 -36.87 -4.39 14.81
CA PHE A 366 -36.65 -5.39 15.84
C PHE A 366 -37.50 -6.63 15.58
N GLY A 367 -36.88 -7.81 15.59
CA GLY A 367 -37.57 -9.07 15.34
C GLY A 367 -38.42 -9.60 16.50
N VAL A 368 -38.06 -9.28 17.76
CA VAL A 368 -38.68 -9.90 18.95
C VAL A 368 -39.24 -8.88 19.91
N HIS A 369 -38.40 -8.01 20.49
CA HIS A 369 -38.84 -7.02 21.47
C HIS A 369 -37.94 -5.80 21.55
N SER A 370 -38.52 -4.70 22.01
CA SER A 370 -37.85 -3.46 22.40
C SER A 370 -38.28 -3.12 23.81
N MET A 371 -37.37 -3.20 24.78
CA MET A 371 -37.66 -3.00 26.22
C MET A 371 -36.86 -1.84 26.83
N SER A 372 -37.54 -0.86 27.41
CA SER A 372 -36.92 0.24 28.18
C SER A 372 -35.86 1.04 27.42
N ASN A 373 -36.09 1.22 26.12
CA ASN A 373 -35.19 1.92 25.21
C ASN A 373 -35.58 3.40 25.06
N GLU A 374 -34.60 4.24 24.73
CA GLU A 374 -34.85 5.58 24.19
C GLU A 374 -34.61 5.53 22.67
N ILE A 375 -35.67 5.64 21.90
CA ILE A 375 -35.64 5.48 20.45
C ILE A 375 -35.92 6.82 19.76
N ARG A 376 -35.06 7.19 18.82
CA ARG A 376 -35.27 8.30 17.89
C ARG A 376 -35.12 7.79 16.46
N CYS A 377 -36.25 7.56 15.80
CA CYS A 377 -36.32 7.02 14.45
C CYS A 377 -36.79 8.10 13.48
N GLY A 378 -36.06 8.32 12.39
CA GLY A 378 -36.45 9.28 11.36
C GLY A 378 -37.63 8.81 10.53
N ASN A 379 -37.68 7.52 10.20
CA ASN A 379 -38.74 6.92 9.41
C ASN A 379 -39.55 5.94 10.27
N ASN A 380 -39.60 4.64 9.94
CA ASN A 380 -40.53 3.70 10.54
C ASN A 380 -39.88 2.92 11.68
N LEU A 381 -40.65 2.66 12.75
CA LEU A 381 -40.27 1.74 13.83
C LEU A 381 -41.11 0.47 13.71
N ILE A 382 -40.46 -0.65 13.44
CA ILE A 382 -41.11 -1.94 13.24
C ILE A 382 -40.59 -2.92 14.29
N VAL A 383 -41.45 -3.36 15.21
CA VAL A 383 -41.12 -4.29 16.29
C VAL A 383 -41.97 -5.55 16.11
N MET A 384 -41.55 -6.40 15.17
CA MET A 384 -42.25 -7.63 14.84
C MET A 384 -41.36 -8.58 14.04
N ASP A 385 -41.59 -9.88 14.22
CA ASP A 385 -41.00 -10.91 13.37
C ASP A 385 -41.73 -10.98 12.01
N SER A 386 -41.11 -11.64 11.04
CA SER A 386 -41.64 -11.90 9.69
C SER A 386 -43.01 -12.59 9.71
N LEU A 387 -43.28 -13.41 10.74
CA LEU A 387 -44.56 -14.10 10.94
C LEU A 387 -45.59 -13.32 11.77
N LYS A 388 -45.26 -12.08 12.21
CA LYS A 388 -46.09 -11.22 13.07
C LYS A 388 -46.53 -11.86 14.41
N LYS A 389 -45.81 -12.88 14.90
CA LYS A 389 -46.15 -13.59 16.16
C LYS A 389 -45.50 -13.00 17.40
N HIS A 390 -44.29 -12.46 17.24
CA HIS A 390 -43.50 -11.84 18.30
C HIS A 390 -43.22 -10.40 17.90
N GLY A 391 -43.19 -9.49 18.86
CA GLY A 391 -43.05 -8.06 18.59
C GLY A 391 -43.55 -7.18 19.71
N THR A 392 -42.88 -7.18 20.86
CA THR A 392 -43.30 -6.39 22.02
C THR A 392 -42.52 -5.08 22.12
N LEU A 393 -43.22 -3.95 22.06
CA LEU A 393 -42.66 -2.63 22.35
C LEU A 393 -43.09 -2.20 23.76
N SER A 394 -42.16 -2.12 24.70
CA SER A 394 -42.47 -1.78 26.09
C SER A 394 -41.38 -0.97 26.77
N GLY A 395 -41.76 -0.08 27.68
CA GLY A 395 -40.83 0.72 28.48
C GLY A 395 -40.04 1.76 27.71
N GLY A 396 -39.81 2.91 28.34
CA GLY A 396 -39.03 4.00 27.76
C GLY A 396 -39.86 4.88 26.81
N GLU A 397 -39.17 5.53 25.88
CA GLU A 397 -39.73 6.56 25.01
C GLU A 397 -39.28 6.32 23.56
N ALA A 398 -40.24 6.24 22.64
CA ALA A 398 -40.00 6.07 21.21
C ALA A 398 -40.53 7.26 20.43
N LYS A 399 -39.65 8.08 19.87
CA LYS A 399 -39.95 9.19 18.96
C LYS A 399 -39.74 8.73 17.53
N VAL A 400 -40.82 8.65 16.76
CA VAL A 400 -40.80 8.06 15.42
C VAL A 400 -41.37 9.05 14.43
N GLY A 401 -40.62 9.33 13.38
CA GLY A 401 -41.03 10.29 12.33
C GLY A 401 -42.07 9.73 11.36
N GLY A 402 -42.09 8.40 11.15
CA GLY A 402 -43.05 7.67 10.32
C GLY A 402 -44.02 6.82 11.13
N LYS A 403 -44.33 5.62 10.62
CA LYS A 403 -45.25 4.67 11.28
C LYS A 403 -44.57 3.85 12.36
N VAL A 404 -45.36 3.43 13.36
CA VAL A 404 -44.97 2.49 14.40
C VAL A 404 -45.81 1.23 14.26
N GLU A 405 -45.17 0.09 14.03
CA GLU A 405 -45.84 -1.21 13.96
C GLU A 405 -45.27 -2.15 15.01
N CYS A 406 -46.14 -2.77 15.80
CA CYS A 406 -45.76 -3.80 16.75
C CYS A 406 -46.87 -4.86 16.91
N VAL A 407 -46.53 -6.01 17.48
CA VAL A 407 -47.53 -7.04 17.81
C VAL A 407 -48.21 -6.70 19.13
N PHE A 408 -47.39 -6.41 20.14
CA PHE A 408 -47.82 -6.07 21.49
C PHE A 408 -47.28 -4.69 21.86
N LEU A 409 -48.17 -3.78 22.23
CA LEU A 409 -47.80 -2.45 22.72
C LEU A 409 -47.96 -2.39 24.23
N GLY A 410 -46.86 -2.29 24.96
CA GLY A 410 -46.79 -2.40 26.42
C GLY A 410 -46.62 -3.85 26.91
N VAL A 411 -46.68 -4.03 28.23
CA VAL A 411 -46.55 -5.33 28.92
C VAL A 411 -47.50 -5.37 30.13
N GLU A 412 -47.83 -6.57 30.60
CA GLU A 412 -48.68 -6.79 31.79
C GLU A 412 -48.10 -6.20 33.08
N GLY A 413 -46.78 -6.02 33.15
CA GLY A 413 -46.10 -5.43 34.31
C GLY A 413 -46.27 -3.91 34.47
N ASP A 414 -47.25 -3.28 33.81
CA ASP A 414 -47.57 -1.84 33.90
C ASP A 414 -46.35 -0.92 33.73
N THR A 415 -45.41 -1.33 32.87
CA THR A 415 -44.23 -0.52 32.56
C THR A 415 -44.64 0.62 31.65
N ALA A 416 -44.46 1.85 32.12
CA ALA A 416 -44.82 3.05 31.37
C ALA A 416 -44.09 3.08 30.03
N THR A 417 -44.86 3.08 28.94
CA THR A 417 -44.35 3.07 27.57
C THR A 417 -44.86 4.31 26.87
N LYS A 418 -43.96 5.17 26.39
CA LYS A 418 -44.33 6.40 25.67
C LYS A 418 -43.97 6.26 24.19
N VAL A 419 -44.94 6.44 23.32
CA VAL A 419 -44.75 6.41 21.86
C VAL A 419 -45.20 7.75 21.30
N HIS A 420 -44.26 8.48 20.73
CA HIS A 420 -44.51 9.74 20.05
C HIS A 420 -44.53 9.43 18.55
N GLY A 421 -45.73 9.29 18.02
CA GLY A 421 -45.96 9.13 16.59
C GLY A 421 -45.80 10.47 15.88
N PHE A 422 -45.39 10.42 14.62
CA PHE A 422 -45.13 11.58 13.78
C PHE A 422 -44.29 12.68 14.47
N ALA A 423 -43.15 12.31 15.06
CA ALA A 423 -42.31 13.22 15.85
C ALA A 423 -41.78 14.46 15.09
N ARG A 424 -41.93 14.50 13.75
CA ARG A 424 -41.60 15.66 12.91
C ARG A 424 -42.75 16.69 12.80
N TYR A 425 -43.90 16.42 13.41
CA TYR A 425 -45.12 17.24 13.33
C TYR A 425 -44.86 18.72 13.64
N ASP A 426 -44.20 19.03 14.77
CA ASP A 426 -43.94 20.42 15.16
C ASP A 426 -43.01 21.13 14.17
N GLY A 427 -42.04 20.40 13.62
CA GLY A 427 -41.14 20.91 12.58
C GLY A 427 -41.86 21.24 11.27
N TYR A 428 -42.84 20.42 10.88
CA TYR A 428 -43.70 20.74 9.73
C TYR A 428 -44.59 21.95 10.03
N ARG A 429 -45.24 22.01 11.19
CA ARG A 429 -46.08 23.15 11.58
C ARG A 429 -45.31 24.47 11.56
N GLN A 430 -44.10 24.48 12.10
CA GLN A 430 -43.26 25.68 12.11
C GLN A 430 -42.88 26.11 10.69
N LYS A 431 -42.43 25.17 9.83
CA LYS A 431 -42.08 25.48 8.43
C LYS A 431 -43.28 25.96 7.61
N ILE A 432 -44.45 25.36 7.81
CA ILE A 432 -45.69 25.80 7.15
C ILE A 432 -46.06 27.21 7.60
N ALA A 433 -45.94 27.52 8.91
CA ALA A 433 -46.19 28.87 9.42
C ALA A 433 -45.20 29.90 8.85
N GLU A 434 -43.90 29.56 8.78
CA GLU A 434 -42.88 30.42 8.18
C GLU A 434 -43.16 30.69 6.69
N LEU A 435 -43.49 29.67 5.91
CA LEU A 435 -43.84 29.84 4.50
C LEU A 435 -45.14 30.63 4.30
N LYS A 436 -46.14 30.47 5.18
CA LYS A 436 -47.38 31.27 5.16
C LYS A 436 -47.09 32.75 5.41
N GLU A 437 -46.18 33.07 6.32
CA GLU A 437 -45.75 34.44 6.58
C GLU A 437 -45.00 35.04 5.39
N ILE A 438 -44.07 34.28 4.77
CA ILE A 438 -43.37 34.72 3.56
C ILE A 438 -44.35 34.95 2.41
N TYR A 439 -45.32 34.04 2.23
CA TYR A 439 -46.35 34.16 1.22
C TYR A 439 -47.23 35.39 1.45
N ARG A 440 -47.64 35.66 2.69
CA ARG A 440 -48.41 36.85 3.07
C ARG A 440 -47.64 38.13 2.74
N HIS A 441 -46.37 38.21 3.10
CA HIS A 441 -45.53 39.38 2.77
C HIS A 441 -45.35 39.56 1.26
N ALA A 442 -45.17 38.48 0.49
CA ALA A 442 -45.10 38.55 -0.96
C ALA A 442 -46.43 39.04 -1.59
N GLN A 443 -47.57 38.64 -1.02
CA GLN A 443 -48.90 39.16 -1.40
C GLN A 443 -49.04 40.65 -1.11
N GLU A 444 -48.64 41.11 0.07
CA GLU A 444 -48.67 42.54 0.44
C GLU A 444 -47.81 43.38 -0.51
N GLN A 445 -46.58 42.96 -0.78
CA GLN A 445 -45.68 43.63 -1.72
C GLN A 445 -46.26 43.70 -3.14
N THR A 446 -46.95 42.65 -3.58
CA THR A 446 -47.62 42.62 -4.89
C THR A 446 -48.81 43.58 -4.92
N MET A 447 -49.59 43.64 -3.85
CA MET A 447 -50.71 44.57 -3.73
C MET A 447 -50.24 46.02 -3.73
N ASP A 448 -49.09 46.33 -3.12
CA ASP A 448 -48.50 47.66 -3.16
C ASP A 448 -48.04 48.05 -4.57
N VAL A 449 -47.44 47.12 -5.32
CA VAL A 449 -47.10 47.35 -6.74
C VAL A 449 -48.36 47.55 -7.60
N ILE A 450 -49.42 46.78 -7.35
CA ILE A 450 -50.71 46.95 -8.05
C ILE A 450 -51.34 48.32 -7.74
N ARG A 451 -51.24 48.79 -6.49
CA ARG A 451 -51.69 50.14 -6.10
C ARG A 451 -50.88 51.21 -6.84
N GLN A 452 -49.55 51.08 -6.88
CA GLN A 452 -48.68 51.98 -7.64
C GLN A 452 -49.03 51.99 -9.14
N GLU A 453 -49.34 50.83 -9.72
CA GLU A 453 -49.78 50.71 -11.12
C GLU A 453 -51.14 51.42 -11.36
N LEU A 454 -52.09 51.27 -10.43
CA LEU A 454 -53.39 51.96 -10.47
C LEU A 454 -53.26 53.48 -10.35
N GLU A 455 -52.39 53.98 -9.47
CA GLU A 455 -52.11 55.41 -9.34
C GLU A 455 -51.41 55.96 -10.59
N PHE A 456 -50.42 55.23 -11.12
CA PHE A 456 -49.76 55.58 -12.37
C PHE A 456 -50.73 55.65 -13.56
N LYS A 457 -51.72 54.73 -13.63
CA LYS A 457 -52.78 54.75 -14.66
C LYS A 457 -53.78 55.90 -14.51
N LYS A 458 -53.86 56.57 -13.36
CA LYS A 458 -54.72 57.76 -13.16
C LYS A 458 -54.08 59.07 -13.62
N LEU A 459 -52.75 59.11 -13.80
CA LEU A 459 -52.03 60.30 -14.27
C LEU A 459 -52.34 60.60 -15.77
N PRO A 460 -52.39 61.89 -16.18
CA PRO A 460 -52.56 62.29 -17.58
C PRO A 460 -51.48 61.68 -18.49
N LYS A 461 -51.81 61.35 -19.75
CA LYS A 461 -50.87 60.72 -20.70
C LYS A 461 -49.58 61.52 -20.92
N ALA A 462 -49.58 62.83 -20.70
CA ALA A 462 -48.42 63.71 -20.88
C ALA A 462 -47.38 63.64 -19.74
N GLU A 463 -47.75 63.14 -18.56
CA GLU A 463 -46.88 63.08 -17.37
C GLU A 463 -46.36 61.66 -17.08
N ARG A 464 -46.71 60.67 -17.90
CA ARG A 464 -46.26 59.28 -17.73
C ARG A 464 -44.84 59.11 -18.28
N SER A 465 -43.89 58.79 -17.40
CA SER A 465 -42.54 58.38 -17.79
C SER A 465 -42.51 56.90 -18.20
N GLU A 466 -41.89 56.58 -19.34
CA GLU A 466 -41.68 55.19 -19.79
C GLU A 466 -40.78 54.39 -18.83
N GLU A 467 -39.82 55.04 -18.17
CA GLU A 467 -38.93 54.39 -17.20
C GLU A 467 -39.68 53.91 -15.95
N GLN A 468 -40.65 54.69 -15.48
CA GLN A 468 -41.48 54.32 -14.32
C GLN A 468 -42.41 53.16 -14.65
N ALA A 469 -42.97 53.12 -15.87
CA ALA A 469 -43.77 52.00 -16.33
C ALA A 469 -42.96 50.69 -16.39
N LEU A 470 -41.73 50.76 -16.92
CA LEU A 470 -40.83 49.60 -16.99
C LEU A 470 -40.42 49.09 -15.60
N GLN A 471 -40.18 49.99 -14.64
CA GLN A 471 -39.86 49.62 -13.26
C GLN A 471 -41.03 48.91 -12.57
N ILE A 472 -42.26 49.42 -12.72
CA ILE A 472 -43.48 48.80 -12.19
C ILE A 472 -43.69 47.41 -12.81
N GLU A 473 -43.52 47.27 -14.13
CA GLU A 473 -43.63 45.99 -14.84
C GLU A 473 -42.61 44.96 -14.31
N GLN A 474 -41.33 45.36 -14.21
CA GLN A 474 -40.26 44.50 -13.67
C GLN A 474 -40.51 44.09 -12.22
N GLN A 475 -41.03 45.01 -11.39
CA GLN A 475 -41.32 44.72 -10.00
C GLN A 475 -42.56 43.81 -9.86
N ARG A 476 -43.55 43.98 -10.73
CA ARG A 476 -44.72 43.08 -10.82
C ARG A 476 -44.31 41.68 -11.23
N GLU A 477 -43.45 41.53 -12.24
CA GLU A 477 -42.93 40.24 -12.68
C GLU A 477 -42.12 39.55 -11.57
N LYS A 478 -41.21 40.27 -10.91
CA LYS A 478 -40.42 39.74 -9.77
C LYS A 478 -41.32 39.27 -8.63
N ASN A 479 -42.31 40.09 -8.25
CA ASN A 479 -43.20 39.76 -7.14
C ASN A 479 -44.15 38.61 -7.50
N ASN A 480 -44.67 38.56 -8.73
CA ASN A 480 -45.47 37.44 -9.21
C ASN A 480 -44.67 36.14 -9.20
N HIS A 481 -43.42 36.16 -9.66
CA HIS A 481 -42.54 34.99 -9.61
C HIS A 481 -42.25 34.55 -8.16
N ALA A 482 -42.04 35.51 -7.25
CA ALA A 482 -41.82 35.22 -5.83
C ALA A 482 -43.06 34.57 -5.17
N ILE A 483 -44.26 35.09 -5.46
CA ILE A 483 -45.55 34.50 -5.03
C ILE A 483 -45.69 33.09 -5.57
N GLU A 484 -45.47 32.89 -6.88
CA GLU A 484 -45.67 31.60 -7.52
C GLU A 484 -44.69 30.55 -6.95
N SER A 485 -43.41 30.90 -6.81
CA SER A 485 -42.41 30.01 -6.20
C SER A 485 -42.71 29.69 -4.74
N THR A 486 -43.14 30.67 -3.95
CA THR A 486 -43.47 30.46 -2.54
C THR A 486 -44.74 29.62 -2.39
N LYS A 487 -45.76 29.88 -3.22
CA LYS A 487 -46.99 29.11 -3.26
C LYS A 487 -46.72 27.65 -3.60
N GLN A 488 -45.94 27.39 -4.65
CA GLN A 488 -45.57 26.02 -5.02
C GLN A 488 -44.87 25.28 -3.87
N LYS A 489 -43.93 25.93 -3.16
CA LYS A 489 -43.26 25.35 -1.99
C LYS A 489 -44.22 25.06 -0.85
N LEU A 490 -45.17 25.97 -0.60
CA LEU A 490 -46.19 25.82 0.44
C LEU A 490 -47.15 24.68 0.11
N ASP A 491 -47.71 24.66 -1.11
CA ASP A 491 -48.61 23.61 -1.59
C ASP A 491 -47.93 22.22 -1.55
N THR A 492 -46.64 22.15 -1.93
CA THR A 492 -45.86 20.90 -1.85
C THR A 492 -45.69 20.45 -0.40
N LEU A 493 -45.35 21.36 0.51
CA LEU A 493 -45.12 21.04 1.91
C LEU A 493 -46.42 20.67 2.64
N GLU A 494 -47.54 21.32 2.32
CA GLU A 494 -48.86 20.97 2.85
C GLU A 494 -49.27 19.57 2.37
N ALA A 495 -49.13 19.26 1.08
CA ALA A 495 -49.43 17.93 0.55
C ALA A 495 -48.55 16.82 1.15
N GLU A 496 -47.25 17.07 1.34
CA GLU A 496 -46.34 16.15 2.07
C GLU A 496 -46.78 15.97 3.52
N PHE A 497 -47.21 17.04 4.18
CA PHE A 497 -47.70 16.99 5.55
C PHE A 497 -49.01 16.19 5.67
N GLU A 498 -49.99 16.40 4.79
CA GLU A 498 -51.24 15.62 4.77
C GLU A 498 -50.98 14.13 4.53
N THR A 499 -50.07 13.81 3.61
CA THR A 499 -49.70 12.43 3.30
C THR A 499 -49.05 11.76 4.51
N ASN A 500 -48.06 12.42 5.12
CA ASN A 500 -47.40 11.91 6.31
C ASN A 500 -48.37 11.80 7.50
N LEU A 501 -49.31 12.75 7.66
CA LEU A 501 -50.33 12.69 8.72
C LEU A 501 -51.22 11.44 8.57
N ALA A 502 -51.59 11.09 7.33
CA ALA A 502 -52.40 9.91 7.05
C ALA A 502 -51.61 8.60 7.23
N GLU A 503 -50.33 8.57 6.86
CA GLU A 503 -49.48 7.37 6.92
C GLU A 503 -48.86 7.11 8.31
N CYS A 504 -48.64 8.16 9.11
CA CYS A 504 -48.01 8.04 10.41
C CYS A 504 -49.01 7.56 11.48
N THR A 505 -49.21 6.26 11.53
CA THR A 505 -50.04 5.60 12.55
C THR A 505 -49.20 4.84 13.57
N VAL A 506 -49.77 4.61 14.75
CA VAL A 506 -49.24 3.66 15.73
C VAL A 506 -50.15 2.45 15.76
N GLU A 507 -49.66 1.31 15.29
CA GLU A 507 -50.41 0.07 15.12
C GLU A 507 -49.88 -1.04 16.03
N ALA A 508 -50.81 -1.62 16.80
CA ALA A 508 -50.60 -2.85 17.56
C ALA A 508 -51.49 -3.95 16.97
N HIS A 509 -50.89 -5.04 16.49
CA HIS A 509 -51.65 -6.09 15.80
C HIS A 509 -52.53 -6.93 16.73
N GLU A 510 -52.06 -7.27 17.94
CA GLU A 510 -52.74 -8.21 18.86
C GLU A 510 -53.32 -7.51 20.09
N LYS A 511 -52.50 -6.75 20.83
CA LYS A 511 -52.91 -6.20 22.12
C LYS A 511 -52.17 -4.92 22.48
N VAL A 512 -52.90 -4.00 23.08
CA VAL A 512 -52.35 -2.81 23.76
C VAL A 512 -52.61 -2.94 25.25
N TYR A 513 -51.55 -2.90 26.04
CA TYR A 513 -51.61 -2.99 27.49
C TYR A 513 -51.89 -1.63 28.14
N THR A 514 -52.08 -1.66 29.46
CA THR A 514 -52.25 -0.50 30.32
C THR A 514 -50.99 0.37 30.40
N ARG A 515 -51.18 1.65 30.73
CA ARG A 515 -50.10 2.62 30.97
C ARG A 515 -49.20 2.88 29.75
N VAL A 516 -49.74 2.63 28.55
CA VAL A 516 -49.15 3.06 27.28
C VAL A 516 -49.65 4.47 26.99
N THR A 517 -48.73 5.40 26.73
CA THR A 517 -49.05 6.76 26.31
C THR A 517 -48.66 6.92 24.86
N VAL A 518 -49.65 7.20 24.01
CA VAL A 518 -49.43 7.57 22.61
C VAL A 518 -49.60 9.07 22.50
N GLN A 519 -48.61 9.73 21.91
CA GLN A 519 -48.56 11.19 21.73
C GLN A 519 -48.39 11.52 20.25
N PHE A 520 -49.14 12.52 19.79
CA PHE A 520 -49.00 13.15 18.49
C PHE A 520 -49.04 14.67 18.68
N GLY A 521 -47.93 15.36 18.41
CA GLY A 521 -47.81 16.79 18.75
C GLY A 521 -48.07 17.04 20.24
N ASP A 522 -49.01 17.93 20.56
CA ASP A 522 -49.41 18.26 21.93
C ASP A 522 -50.46 17.30 22.52
N GLU A 523 -51.12 16.50 21.68
CA GLU A 523 -52.20 15.61 22.09
C GLU A 523 -51.65 14.29 22.62
N THR A 524 -52.23 13.79 23.72
CA THR A 524 -51.79 12.56 24.39
C THR A 524 -52.97 11.68 24.79
N VAL A 525 -52.84 10.38 24.55
CA VAL A 525 -53.80 9.36 25.00
C VAL A 525 -53.05 8.30 25.80
N THR A 526 -53.51 8.06 27.03
CA THR A 526 -52.98 7.00 27.89
C THR A 526 -54.01 5.89 28.08
N THR A 527 -53.62 4.64 27.79
CA THR A 527 -54.48 3.47 27.99
C THR A 527 -54.61 3.13 29.47
N LYS A 528 -55.86 3.03 29.96
CA LYS A 528 -56.18 2.67 31.36
C LYS A 528 -56.60 1.21 31.52
N ARG A 529 -56.97 0.56 30.43
CA ARG A 529 -57.33 -0.87 30.36
C ARG A 529 -56.62 -1.51 29.19
N THR A 530 -56.52 -2.83 29.22
CA THR A 530 -56.01 -3.61 28.10
C THR A 530 -57.04 -3.62 26.97
N HIS A 531 -56.57 -3.44 25.74
CA HIS A 531 -57.36 -3.43 24.52
C HIS A 531 -56.79 -4.48 23.53
N GLY A 532 -57.63 -5.02 22.64
CA GLY A 532 -57.18 -5.87 21.54
C GLY A 532 -56.36 -5.09 20.49
N GLY A 533 -56.20 -5.66 19.30
CA GLY A 533 -55.49 -5.03 18.20
C GLY A 533 -56.03 -3.62 17.95
N SER A 534 -55.17 -2.62 17.95
CA SER A 534 -55.58 -1.22 17.94
C SER A 534 -54.69 -0.40 16.99
N VAL A 535 -55.30 0.55 16.30
CA VAL A 535 -54.61 1.54 15.48
C VAL A 535 -54.91 2.92 16.03
N PHE A 536 -53.87 3.67 16.37
CA PHE A 536 -53.95 5.07 16.75
C PHE A 536 -53.56 5.93 15.55
N SER A 537 -54.45 6.84 15.17
CA SER A 537 -54.26 7.81 14.10
C SER A 537 -54.56 9.22 14.63
N PHE A 538 -54.03 10.24 13.97
CA PHE A 538 -54.16 11.62 14.41
C PHE A 538 -54.72 12.49 13.28
N ASN A 539 -55.82 13.19 13.56
CA ASN A 539 -56.52 14.03 12.57
C ASN A 539 -56.26 15.54 12.77
N GLN A 540 -55.15 15.91 13.43
CA GLN A 540 -54.77 17.26 13.89
C GLN A 540 -55.50 17.79 15.14
N TYR A 541 -56.67 17.24 15.48
CA TYR A 541 -57.48 17.73 16.60
C TYR A 541 -57.56 16.72 17.74
N GLU A 542 -57.68 15.44 17.40
CA GLU A 542 -57.82 14.35 18.35
C GLU A 542 -57.05 13.11 17.88
N ILE A 543 -56.67 12.28 18.84
CA ILE A 543 -56.12 10.95 18.58
C ILE A 543 -57.29 9.98 18.49
N GLN A 544 -57.51 9.41 17.31
CA GLN A 544 -58.53 8.40 17.08
C GLN A 544 -57.96 7.00 17.28
N CYS A 545 -58.59 6.22 18.15
CA CYS A 545 -58.25 4.82 18.38
C CYS A 545 -59.32 3.92 17.76
N SER A 546 -58.95 3.16 16.73
CA SER A 546 -59.81 2.14 16.12
C SER A 546 -59.35 0.75 16.56
N PHE A 547 -60.28 -0.07 17.05
CA PHE A 547 -60.02 -1.46 17.38
C PHE A 547 -60.15 -2.32 16.12
N LYS A 548 -59.17 -3.20 15.87
CA LYS A 548 -59.29 -4.26 14.88
C LYS A 548 -60.22 -5.32 15.48
N MET A 549 -61.37 -5.52 14.85
CA MET A 549 -62.28 -6.60 15.23
C MET A 549 -61.53 -7.94 15.16
N GLU A 550 -61.66 -8.75 16.21
CA GLU A 550 -61.17 -10.13 16.20
C GLU A 550 -61.94 -10.90 15.12
N GLN A 551 -61.26 -11.82 14.42
CA GLN A 551 -61.91 -12.70 13.43
C GLN A 551 -63.02 -13.58 14.02
N GLU A 552 -63.17 -13.63 15.35
CA GLU A 552 -64.26 -14.32 16.04
C GLU A 552 -65.57 -13.51 16.13
N ASP A 553 -65.54 -12.18 15.91
CA ASP A 553 -66.75 -11.33 15.95
C ASP A 553 -67.56 -11.33 14.63
N ILE A 554 -67.15 -12.13 13.64
CA ILE A 554 -67.89 -12.35 12.38
C ILE A 554 -68.40 -13.79 12.36
N SER A 555 -69.34 -14.10 13.25
CA SER A 555 -70.28 -15.22 13.04
C SER A 555 -71.70 -14.78 13.42
N LEU A 556 -72.47 -14.50 12.38
CA LEU A 556 -73.93 -14.31 12.40
C LEU A 556 -74.60 -15.65 12.12
#